data_AF-A0A2S2QPT5-F1
#
_entry.id   AF-A0A2S2QPT5-F1
#
_cell.length_a   1.000
_cell.length_b   1.000
_cell.length_c   1.000
_cell.angle_alpha   90.00
_cell.angle_beta   90.00
_cell.angle_gamma   90.00
#
_symmetry.space_group_name_H-M   'P 1'
#
loop_
_entity.id
_entity.type
_entity.pdbx_description
1 polymer ?
#
loop_
_entity_poly.entity_id
_entity_poly.type
_entity_poly.pdbx_seq_one_letter_code
_entity_poly.pdbx_strand_id
1 'polypeptide(L)'
;MADYGDAEDEFEDALEVIPAHCKMDLNTALADSKIAIHLFFNNKFDEAQLILEPWVGTSMYHTIGRSIFQFLEAVLTFEQTSIQRASASLKSSIRLCNSYRRKTTLTQSIGNIMKKPNYDTYTPDELHAELCFAEALLLRALLTFIEDETLVSFIRAGIKIRSCYNSYKYVFHS
;
A
#
# COMPACT_ATOMS: atom_id res chain seq x y z
N MET A 1 24.23 50.40 -46.59
CA MET A 1 23.41 49.24 -47.03
C MET A 1 23.74 48.14 -46.05
N ALA A 2 22.79 47.75 -45.19
CA ALA A 2 23.02 46.84 -44.08
C ALA A 2 23.18 45.39 -44.58
N ASP A 3 24.24 44.74 -44.12
CA ASP A 3 24.51 43.31 -44.29
C ASP A 3 23.79 42.56 -43.17
N TYR A 4 22.69 41.88 -43.52
CA TYR A 4 22.00 40.97 -42.61
C TYR A 4 22.47 39.56 -42.94
N GLY A 5 23.51 39.12 -42.24
CA GLY A 5 23.90 37.72 -42.21
C GLY A 5 22.79 36.89 -41.58
N ASP A 6 22.30 35.92 -42.35
CA ASP A 6 21.32 34.92 -41.93
C ASP A 6 21.95 34.09 -40.81
N ALA A 7 21.44 34.24 -39.59
CA ALA A 7 21.80 33.37 -38.48
C ALA A 7 21.02 32.07 -38.68
N GLU A 8 21.69 31.04 -39.18
CA GLU A 8 21.17 29.68 -39.14
C GLU A 8 21.02 29.29 -37.66
N ASP A 9 19.79 29.41 -37.15
CA ASP A 9 19.39 28.82 -35.88
C ASP A 9 19.55 27.30 -36.02
N GLU A 10 20.64 26.76 -35.47
CA GLU A 10 20.87 25.34 -35.30
C GLU A 10 19.85 24.81 -34.29
N PHE A 11 18.71 24.32 -34.79
CA PHE A 11 17.69 23.67 -33.98
C PHE A 11 18.28 22.37 -33.43
N GLU A 12 18.71 22.40 -32.17
CA GLU A 12 19.16 21.24 -31.43
C GLU A 12 17.97 20.30 -31.22
N ASP A 13 17.92 19.20 -31.97
CA ASP A 13 16.87 18.19 -31.87
C ASP A 13 16.77 17.71 -30.41
N ALA A 14 15.64 18.00 -29.77
CA ALA A 14 15.34 17.49 -28.45
C ALA A 14 15.44 15.96 -28.47
N LEU A 15 16.28 15.39 -27.60
CA LEU A 15 16.45 13.94 -27.46
C LEU A 15 15.07 13.25 -27.38
N GLU A 16 14.67 12.54 -28.44
CA GLU A 16 13.42 11.75 -28.50
C GLU A 16 13.39 10.58 -27.51
N VAL A 17 14.44 10.40 -26.70
CA VAL A 17 14.47 9.39 -25.65
C VAL A 17 13.93 10.00 -24.37
N ILE A 18 12.60 10.06 -24.27
CA ILE A 18 11.94 10.05 -22.96
C ILE A 18 12.51 8.84 -22.24
N PRO A 19 13.25 8.99 -21.12
CA PRO A 19 13.80 7.85 -20.42
C PRO A 19 12.63 6.92 -20.11
N ALA A 20 12.70 5.69 -20.62
CA ALA A 20 11.71 4.68 -20.37
C ALA A 20 11.43 4.70 -18.87
N HIS A 21 10.21 5.05 -18.47
CA HIS A 21 9.79 5.07 -17.07
C HIS A 21 10.25 3.73 -16.49
N CYS A 22 11.30 3.75 -15.66
CA CYS A 22 11.97 2.51 -15.27
C CYS A 22 10.97 1.70 -14.45
N LYS A 23 10.43 0.63 -15.05
CA LYS A 23 9.40 -0.16 -14.41
C LYS A 23 10.04 -0.92 -13.24
N MET A 24 9.55 -0.67 -12.03
CA MET A 24 10.00 -1.38 -10.82
C MET A 24 9.81 -2.88 -10.99
N ASP A 25 10.89 -3.66 -10.85
CA ASP A 25 10.84 -5.13 -10.88
C ASP A 25 10.53 -5.72 -9.49
N LEU A 26 10.07 -6.97 -9.48
CA LEU A 26 9.62 -7.64 -8.27
C LEU A 26 10.74 -7.84 -7.23
N ASN A 27 11.97 -8.15 -7.66
CA ASN A 27 13.06 -8.43 -6.73
C ASN A 27 13.53 -7.16 -6.03
N THR A 28 13.64 -6.06 -6.78
CA THR A 28 13.93 -4.74 -6.20
C THR A 28 12.82 -4.31 -5.23
N ALA A 29 11.55 -4.47 -5.62
CA ALA A 29 10.43 -4.17 -4.72
C ALA A 29 10.41 -5.02 -3.43
N LEU A 30 10.85 -6.28 -3.52
CA LEU A 30 11.03 -7.14 -2.36
C LEU A 30 12.21 -6.69 -1.47
N ALA A 31 13.30 -6.25 -2.06
CA ALA A 31 14.44 -5.72 -1.32
C ALA A 31 14.05 -4.41 -0.60
N ASP A 32 13.42 -3.47 -1.31
CA ASP A 32 12.92 -2.21 -0.77
C ASP A 32 11.95 -2.44 0.39
N SER A 33 10.99 -3.36 0.24
CA SER A 33 10.04 -3.67 1.31
C SER A 33 10.71 -4.27 2.55
N LYS A 34 11.74 -5.12 2.41
CA LYS A 34 12.53 -5.61 3.56
C LYS A 34 13.24 -4.49 4.29
N ILE A 35 13.82 -3.53 3.55
CA ILE A 35 14.49 -2.37 4.14
C ILE A 35 13.46 -1.48 4.84
N ALA A 36 12.33 -1.19 4.19
CA ALA A 36 11.25 -0.38 4.78
C ALA A 36 10.70 -1.01 6.07
N ILE A 37 10.51 -2.33 6.10
CA ILE A 37 10.09 -3.07 7.30
C ILE A 37 11.15 -2.95 8.41
N HIS A 38 12.43 -3.13 8.07
CA HIS A 38 13.51 -2.96 9.04
C HIS A 38 13.54 -1.54 9.63
N LEU A 39 13.37 -0.52 8.80
CA LEU A 39 13.31 0.88 9.23
C LEU A 39 12.08 1.14 10.12
N PHE A 40 10.91 0.61 9.74
CA PHE A 40 9.69 0.69 10.53
C PHE A 40 9.88 0.14 11.96
N PHE A 41 10.43 -1.06 12.10
CA PHE A 41 10.66 -1.67 13.42
C PHE A 41 11.76 -0.97 14.24
N ASN A 42 12.62 -0.19 13.59
CA ASN A 42 13.59 0.68 14.26
C ASN A 42 13.06 2.11 14.48
N ASN A 43 11.75 2.33 14.37
CA ASN A 43 11.07 3.63 14.52
C ASN A 43 11.55 4.72 13.54
N LYS A 44 12.20 4.34 12.43
CA LYS A 44 12.65 5.23 11.36
C LYS A 44 11.56 5.36 10.29
N PHE A 45 10.40 5.86 10.70
CA PHE A 45 9.20 5.87 9.86
C PHE A 45 9.34 6.74 8.61
N ASP A 46 10.00 7.90 8.73
CA ASP A 46 10.21 8.81 7.60
C ASP A 46 11.11 8.17 6.53
N GLU A 47 12.20 7.53 6.95
CA GLU A 47 13.10 6.81 6.03
C GLU A 47 12.37 5.66 5.33
N ALA A 48 11.54 4.91 6.06
CA ALA A 48 10.73 3.84 5.47
C ALA A 48 9.75 4.38 4.43
N GLN A 49 9.08 5.50 4.72
CA GLN A 49 8.14 6.12 3.78
C GLN A 49 8.84 6.68 2.54
N LEU A 50 10.06 7.24 2.67
CA LEU A 50 10.84 7.72 1.54
C LEU A 50 11.18 6.62 0.53
N ILE A 51 11.40 5.39 1.00
CA ILE A 51 11.58 4.22 0.13
C ILE A 51 10.27 3.87 -0.59
N LEU A 52 9.14 3.95 0.12
CA LEU A 52 7.84 3.52 -0.39
C LEU A 52 7.25 4.49 -1.43
N GLU A 53 7.31 5.79 -1.15
CA GLU A 53 6.55 6.82 -1.87
C GLU A 53 6.72 6.85 -3.40
N PRO A 54 7.95 6.75 -3.96
CA PRO A 54 8.17 6.91 -5.40
C PRO A 54 7.46 5.87 -6.27
N TRP A 55 7.09 4.73 -5.67
CA TRP A 55 6.57 3.56 -6.39
C TRP A 55 5.13 3.21 -6.01
N VAL A 56 4.49 4.06 -5.21
CA VAL A 56 3.06 3.92 -4.89
C VAL A 56 2.24 4.03 -6.18
N GLY A 57 1.33 3.07 -6.38
CA GLY A 57 0.48 2.99 -7.56
C GLY A 57 1.07 2.21 -8.73
N THR A 58 2.37 1.90 -8.71
CA THR A 58 3.03 1.14 -9.78
C THR A 58 3.58 -0.20 -9.30
N SER A 59 4.11 -0.27 -8.07
CA SER A 59 4.63 -1.49 -7.45
C SER A 59 3.72 -2.00 -6.31
N MET A 60 3.43 -3.30 -6.31
CA MET A 60 2.54 -3.94 -5.32
C MET A 60 3.06 -3.76 -3.89
N TYR A 61 4.33 -4.04 -3.65
CA TYR A 61 4.96 -3.96 -2.33
C TYR A 61 5.02 -2.53 -1.77
N HIS A 62 5.32 -1.56 -2.62
CA HIS A 62 5.39 -0.16 -2.20
C HIS A 62 3.99 0.39 -1.88
N THR A 63 3.02 0.05 -2.73
CA THR A 63 1.63 0.46 -2.55
C THR A 63 1.00 -0.19 -1.32
N ILE A 64 1.25 -1.48 -1.06
CA ILE A 64 0.72 -2.14 0.14
C ILE A 64 1.44 -1.68 1.40
N GLY A 65 2.77 -1.47 1.34
CA GLY A 65 3.54 -0.91 2.44
C GLY A 65 3.00 0.45 2.86
N ARG A 66 2.77 1.36 1.90
CA ARG A 66 2.15 2.67 2.15
C ARG A 66 0.76 2.55 2.80
N SER A 67 -0.06 1.62 2.31
CA SER A 67 -1.38 1.33 2.90
C SER A 67 -1.29 0.83 4.34
N ILE A 68 -0.28 0.03 4.69
CA ILE A 68 -0.06 -0.46 6.05
C ILE A 68 0.27 0.70 7.00
N PHE A 69 1.12 1.65 6.60
CA PHE A 69 1.40 2.85 7.40
C PHE A 69 0.12 3.63 7.72
N GLN A 70 -0.71 3.88 6.70
CA GLN A 70 -1.97 4.62 6.87
C GLN A 70 -3.00 3.83 7.68
N PHE A 71 -3.05 2.50 7.50
CA PHE A 71 -3.89 1.62 8.31
C PHE A 71 -3.49 1.67 9.79
N LEU A 72 -2.20 1.61 10.11
CA LEU A 72 -1.72 1.73 11.48
C LEU A 72 -2.03 3.11 12.07
N GLU A 73 -1.84 4.19 11.30
CA GLU A 73 -2.25 5.54 11.71
C GLU A 73 -3.75 5.58 12.06
N ALA A 74 -4.61 5.01 11.21
CA ALA A 74 -6.05 4.93 11.46
C ALA A 74 -6.39 4.15 12.73
N VAL A 75 -5.75 3.00 12.96
CA VAL A 75 -5.99 2.13 14.13
C VAL A 75 -5.49 2.77 15.43
N LEU A 76 -4.38 3.51 15.38
CA LEU A 76 -3.76 4.11 16.56
C LEU A 76 -4.44 5.42 16.97
N THR A 77 -4.86 6.23 16.00
CA THR A 77 -5.47 7.54 16.24
C THR A 77 -6.98 7.47 16.39
N PHE A 78 -7.62 6.52 15.71
CA PHE A 78 -9.08 6.46 15.54
C PHE A 78 -9.66 7.78 14.98
N GLU A 79 -8.87 8.52 14.20
CA GLU A 79 -9.33 9.75 13.55
C GLU A 79 -10.01 9.45 12.22
N GLN A 80 -11.15 10.11 11.95
CA GLN A 80 -11.95 9.85 10.76
C GLN A 80 -11.18 10.14 9.46
N THR A 81 -10.35 11.18 9.47
CA THR A 81 -9.46 11.56 8.35
C THR A 81 -8.45 10.46 8.04
N SER A 82 -7.81 9.91 9.07
CA SER A 82 -6.85 8.81 8.96
C SER A 82 -7.51 7.52 8.48
N ILE A 83 -8.71 7.22 9.00
CA ILE A 83 -9.52 6.07 8.56
C ILE A 83 -9.88 6.19 7.07
N GLN A 84 -10.37 7.34 6.62
CA GLN A 84 -10.69 7.58 5.21
C GLN A 84 -9.47 7.46 4.29
N ARG A 85 -8.31 7.98 4.73
CA ARG A 85 -7.03 7.87 4.00
C ARG A 85 -6.62 6.41 3.84
N ALA A 86 -6.63 5.64 4.93
CA ALA A 86 -6.34 4.21 4.90
C ALA A 86 -7.30 3.44 3.98
N SER A 87 -8.60 3.74 4.04
CA SER A 87 -9.63 3.11 3.21
C SER A 87 -9.40 3.37 1.71
N ALA A 88 -9.07 4.61 1.35
CA ALA A 88 -8.76 4.98 -0.04
C ALA A 88 -7.48 4.28 -0.56
N SER A 89 -6.47 4.19 0.29
CA SER A 89 -5.19 3.57 -0.04
C SER A 89 -5.31 2.06 -0.22
N LEU A 90 -5.99 1.37 0.72
CA LEU A 90 -6.26 -0.07 0.61
C LEU A 90 -7.11 -0.39 -0.63
N LYS A 91 -8.11 0.44 -0.98
CA LYS A 91 -8.85 0.30 -2.25
C LYS A 91 -7.92 0.42 -3.46
N SER A 92 -6.93 1.30 -3.42
CA SER A 92 -5.94 1.46 -4.48
C SER A 92 -5.00 0.26 -4.56
N SER A 93 -4.49 -0.24 -3.44
CA SER A 93 -3.69 -1.48 -3.37
C SER A 93 -4.45 -2.67 -3.96
N ILE A 94 -5.73 -2.82 -3.62
CA ILE A 94 -6.59 -3.92 -4.12
C ILE A 94 -6.76 -3.82 -5.64
N ARG A 95 -7.02 -2.62 -6.17
CA ARG A 95 -7.12 -2.42 -7.62
C ARG A 95 -5.81 -2.74 -8.33
N LEU A 96 -4.68 -2.27 -7.79
CA LEU A 96 -3.36 -2.51 -8.35
C LEU A 96 -3.01 -3.99 -8.34
N CYS A 97 -3.07 -4.66 -7.19
CA CYS A 97 -2.76 -6.09 -7.12
C CYS A 97 -3.69 -6.89 -8.05
N ASN A 98 -4.96 -6.53 -8.13
CA ASN A 98 -5.88 -7.18 -9.06
C ASN A 98 -5.49 -7.02 -10.53
N SER A 99 -4.80 -5.95 -10.95
CA SER A 99 -4.33 -5.82 -12.33
C SER A 99 -3.14 -6.73 -12.64
N TYR A 100 -2.33 -7.06 -11.64
CA TYR A 100 -1.23 -8.04 -11.74
C TYR A 100 -1.68 -9.50 -11.58
N ARG A 101 -2.82 -9.74 -10.94
CA ARG A 101 -3.39 -11.09 -10.78
C ARG A 101 -3.74 -11.73 -12.12
N ARG A 102 -3.56 -13.05 -12.19
CA ARG A 102 -3.95 -13.86 -13.34
C ARG A 102 -5.42 -13.66 -13.68
N LYS A 103 -5.71 -13.29 -14.92
CA LYS A 103 -7.09 -13.17 -15.42
C LYS A 103 -7.55 -14.53 -15.92
N THR A 104 -8.44 -15.19 -15.21
CA THR A 104 -9.12 -16.38 -15.72
C THR A 104 -10.04 -15.95 -16.86
N THR A 105 -9.67 -16.24 -18.11
CA THR A 105 -10.52 -15.97 -19.27
C THR A 105 -11.82 -16.75 -19.11
N LEU A 106 -12.97 -16.09 -19.31
CA LEU A 106 -14.33 -16.63 -19.11
C LEU A 106 -14.61 -17.96 -19.83
N THR A 107 -13.80 -18.31 -20.83
CA THR A 107 -13.84 -19.61 -21.53
C THR A 107 -13.40 -20.80 -20.68
N GLN A 108 -12.67 -20.60 -19.58
CA GLN A 108 -12.29 -21.65 -18.62
C GLN A 108 -13.31 -21.81 -17.47
N SER A 109 -14.26 -20.87 -17.33
CA SER A 109 -15.09 -20.74 -16.12
C SER A 109 -16.35 -21.61 -16.09
N ILE A 110 -16.79 -22.23 -17.19
CA ILE A 110 -18.03 -23.03 -17.16
C ILE A 110 -17.79 -24.45 -16.60
N GLY A 111 -16.58 -25.00 -16.70
CA GLY A 111 -16.28 -26.39 -16.28
C GLY A 111 -15.41 -26.59 -15.04
N ASN A 112 -14.74 -25.55 -14.54
CA ASN A 112 -13.64 -25.70 -13.56
C ASN A 112 -13.86 -24.99 -12.20
N ILE A 113 -15.07 -24.52 -11.89
CA ILE A 113 -15.40 -23.78 -10.64
C ILE A 113 -15.02 -24.54 -9.35
N MET A 114 -14.80 -25.86 -9.42
CA MET A 114 -14.49 -26.70 -8.26
C MET A 114 -13.01 -27.13 -8.15
N LYS A 115 -12.12 -26.72 -9.06
CA LYS A 115 -10.70 -27.09 -8.99
C LYS A 115 -9.92 -26.05 -8.18
N LYS A 116 -9.24 -26.50 -7.12
CA LYS A 116 -8.26 -25.68 -6.40
C LYS A 116 -7.30 -25.04 -7.42
N PRO A 117 -6.97 -23.74 -7.27
CA PRO A 117 -6.01 -23.09 -8.16
C PRO A 117 -4.69 -23.85 -8.13
N ASN A 118 -4.17 -24.20 -9.30
CA ASN A 118 -2.84 -24.79 -9.42
C ASN A 118 -1.80 -23.66 -9.47
N TYR A 119 -1.27 -23.31 -8.30
CA TYR A 119 -0.27 -22.25 -8.14
C TYR A 119 1.07 -22.56 -8.82
N ASP A 120 1.36 -23.83 -9.16
CA ASP A 120 2.59 -24.20 -9.89
C ASP A 120 2.64 -23.61 -11.31
N THR A 121 1.51 -23.08 -11.79
CA THR A 121 1.39 -22.44 -13.11
C THR A 121 1.46 -20.91 -13.08
N TYR A 122 1.67 -20.31 -11.90
CA TYR A 122 1.69 -18.87 -11.73
C TYR A 122 3.09 -18.33 -11.93
N THR A 123 3.20 -17.17 -12.57
CA THR A 123 4.44 -16.39 -12.53
C THR A 123 4.69 -15.85 -11.12
N PRO A 124 5.95 -15.53 -10.76
CA PRO A 124 6.24 -14.90 -9.47
C PRO A 124 5.40 -13.64 -9.22
N ASP A 125 5.26 -12.75 -10.20
CA ASP A 125 4.42 -11.55 -10.09
C ASP A 125 2.96 -11.89 -9.81
N GLU A 126 2.36 -12.85 -10.50
CA GLU A 126 0.97 -13.26 -10.26
C GLU A 126 0.78 -13.86 -8.86
N LEU A 127 1.73 -14.66 -8.39
CA LEU A 127 1.67 -15.26 -7.05
C LEU A 127 1.75 -14.19 -5.96
N HIS A 128 2.69 -13.25 -6.11
CA HIS A 128 2.83 -12.13 -5.18
C HIS A 128 1.64 -11.16 -5.27
N ALA A 129 1.00 -11.04 -6.43
CA ALA A 129 -0.24 -10.29 -6.60
C ALA A 129 -1.41 -10.93 -5.85
N GLU A 130 -1.56 -12.27 -5.88
CA GLU A 130 -2.55 -12.98 -5.06
C GLU A 130 -2.32 -12.72 -3.56
N LEU A 131 -1.06 -12.82 -3.11
CA LEU A 131 -0.69 -12.57 -1.72
C LEU A 131 -1.02 -11.13 -1.27
N CYS A 132 -0.51 -10.13 -1.99
CA CYS A 132 -0.73 -8.72 -1.67
C CYS A 132 -2.22 -8.35 -1.77
N PHE A 133 -2.95 -8.94 -2.72
CA PHE A 133 -4.38 -8.73 -2.83
C PHE A 133 -5.14 -9.29 -1.61
N ALA A 134 -4.80 -10.50 -1.18
CA ALA A 134 -5.40 -11.12 0.00
C ALA A 134 -5.10 -10.32 1.28
N GLU A 135 -3.87 -9.85 1.45
CA GLU A 135 -3.47 -9.00 2.57
C GLU A 135 -4.22 -7.66 2.59
N ALA A 136 -4.31 -6.97 1.45
CA ALA A 136 -5.03 -5.71 1.38
C ALA A 136 -6.54 -5.88 1.64
N LEU A 137 -7.13 -7.01 1.23
CA LEU A 137 -8.51 -7.36 1.59
C LEU A 137 -8.68 -7.60 3.08
N LEU A 138 -7.75 -8.32 3.71
CA LEU A 138 -7.76 -8.56 5.15
C LEU A 138 -7.71 -7.24 5.93
N LEU A 139 -6.76 -6.36 5.59
CA LEU A 139 -6.63 -5.04 6.22
C LEU A 139 -7.89 -4.19 6.01
N ARG A 140 -8.50 -4.24 4.82
CA ARG A 140 -9.75 -3.52 4.56
C ARG A 140 -10.92 -4.06 5.39
N ALA A 141 -11.03 -5.38 5.52
CA ALA A 141 -12.05 -6.00 6.38
C ALA A 141 -11.84 -5.68 7.86
N LEU A 142 -10.59 -5.56 8.32
CA LEU A 142 -10.31 -5.07 9.67
C LEU A 142 -10.70 -3.59 9.82
N LEU A 143 -10.37 -2.76 8.82
CA LEU A 143 -10.69 -1.34 8.84
C LEU A 143 -12.20 -1.06 8.88
N THR A 144 -13.05 -1.92 8.30
CA THR A 144 -14.51 -1.73 8.36
C THR A 144 -15.07 -1.74 9.78
N PHE A 145 -14.44 -2.45 10.73
CA PHE A 145 -14.83 -2.38 12.14
C PHE A 145 -14.48 -1.03 12.79
N ILE A 146 -13.47 -0.35 12.25
CA ILE A 146 -12.97 0.94 12.74
C ILE A 146 -13.71 2.10 12.06
N GLU A 147 -14.21 1.89 10.84
CA GLU A 147 -15.10 2.84 10.16
C GLU A 147 -16.45 3.01 10.90
N ASP A 148 -16.83 2.04 11.74
CA ASP A 148 -18.00 2.15 12.61
C ASP A 148 -17.69 2.97 13.88
N GLU A 149 -18.15 4.23 13.89
CA GLU A 149 -17.97 5.15 15.01
C GLU A 149 -18.52 4.59 16.34
N THR A 150 -19.54 3.73 16.30
CA THR A 150 -20.11 3.12 17.51
C THR A 150 -19.13 2.13 18.12
N LEU A 151 -18.52 1.26 17.30
CA LEU A 151 -17.50 0.30 17.73
C LEU A 151 -16.26 1.01 18.26
N VAL A 152 -15.80 2.07 17.58
CA VAL A 152 -14.68 2.90 18.04
C VAL A 152 -14.99 3.54 19.39
N SER A 153 -16.19 4.06 19.58
CA SER A 153 -16.63 4.66 20.85
C SER A 153 -16.63 3.65 21.99
N PHE A 154 -17.07 2.41 21.75
CA PHE A 154 -17.01 1.32 22.72
C PHE A 154 -15.57 0.97 23.10
N ILE A 155 -14.66 0.85 22.12
CA ILE A 155 -13.24 0.57 22.38
C ILE A 155 -12.62 1.67 23.24
N ARG A 156 -12.85 2.95 22.90
CA ARG A 156 -12.36 4.10 23.68
C ARG A 156 -12.90 4.09 25.11
N ALA A 157 -14.18 3.76 25.30
CA ALA A 157 -14.77 3.62 26.62
C ALA A 157 -14.08 2.51 27.44
N GLY A 158 -13.84 1.34 26.83
CA GLY A 158 -13.14 0.23 27.47
C GLY A 158 -11.71 0.58 27.92
N ILE A 159 -10.96 1.32 27.10
CA ILE A 159 -9.61 1.81 27.43
C ILE A 159 -9.66 2.73 28.66
N LYS A 160 -10.62 3.68 28.69
CA LYS A 160 -10.80 4.59 29.84
C LYS A 160 -11.13 3.82 31.12
N ILE A 161 -12.03 2.83 31.06
CA ILE A 161 -12.39 1.99 32.20
C ILE A 161 -11.16 1.25 32.74
N ARG A 162 -10.32 0.67 31.87
CA ARG A 162 -9.07 0.01 32.27
C ARG A 162 -8.11 0.98 32.94
N SER A 163 -8.00 2.21 32.43
CA SER A 163 -7.17 3.26 33.04
C SER A 163 -7.66 3.62 34.45
N CYS A 164 -8.97 3.76 34.64
CA CYS A 164 -9.57 3.97 35.95
C CYS A 164 -9.28 2.81 36.90
N TYR A 165 -9.47 1.56 36.44
CA TYR A 165 -9.19 0.35 37.22
C TYR A 165 -7.73 0.28 37.66
N ASN A 166 -6.78 0.54 36.75
CA ASN A 166 -5.36 0.56 37.10
C ASN A 166 -5.06 1.60 38.17
N SER A 167 -5.62 2.80 38.04
CA SER A 167 -5.45 3.88 39.03
C SER A 167 -5.98 3.47 40.40
N TYR A 168 -7.16 2.84 40.46
CA TYR A 168 -7.68 2.27 41.70
C TYR A 168 -6.75 1.21 42.28
N LYS A 169 -6.27 0.27 41.46
CA LYS A 169 -5.34 -0.76 41.94
C LYS A 169 -4.10 -0.16 42.59
N TYR A 170 -3.51 0.89 42.00
CA TYR A 170 -2.36 1.59 42.59
C TYR A 170 -2.71 2.22 43.95
N VAL A 171 -3.84 2.91 44.06
CA VAL A 171 -4.27 3.55 45.31
C VAL A 171 -4.60 2.54 46.41
N PHE A 172 -5.24 1.41 46.07
CA PHE A 172 -5.64 0.39 47.05
C PHE A 172 -4.54 -0.61 47.43
N HIS A 173 -3.43 -0.67 46.68
CA HIS A 173 -2.27 -1.54 46.98
C HIS A 173 -1.01 -0.75 47.41
N SER A 174 -1.13 0.57 47.62
CA SER A 174 -0.11 1.41 48.28
C SER A 174 -0.46 1.56 49.76
#